data_AF-A0A399NCT5-F1
#
_entry.id   AF-A0A399NCT5-F1
#
_cell.length_a   1.000
_cell.length_b   1.000
_cell.length_c   1.000
_cell.angle_alpha   90.00
_cell.angle_beta   90.00
_cell.angle_gamma   90.00
#
_symmetry.space_group_name_H-M   'P 1'
#
loop_
_entity.id
_entity.type
_entity.pdbx_description
1 polymer ?
#
loop_
_entity_poly.entity_id
_entity_poly.type
_entity_poly.pdbx_seq_one_letter_code
_entity_poly.pdbx_strand_id
1 'polypeptide(L)'
;MPDTRTPFTDLDEFIAIPRLGGLVLSPDGRRAVLTVTTLDTARTGYRHALWVVPAAGGGVPRRLTRSAKSEGGAAFTASGDLLFVSSRPDADDADGNEAAQLWILPAAGGEARALTRFAGGVDRIAAVARDADTVILQAPLLPGSGSLEADSVARKTRADLKVNAILHESYPVRYWDHDLGPDEPHLFALDLADALVEQPARPTTADAAAALAAE
;
A
#
# COMPACT_ATOMS: atom_id res chain seq x y z
N MET A 1 -27.38 -23.31 -34.66
CA MET A 1 -25.93 -23.18 -34.35
C MET A 1 -25.82 -22.81 -32.88
N PRO A 2 -25.04 -23.52 -32.06
CA PRO A 2 -24.81 -23.09 -30.69
C PRO A 2 -24.18 -21.69 -30.69
N ASP A 3 -24.57 -20.86 -29.74
CA ASP A 3 -24.01 -19.53 -29.56
C ASP A 3 -22.53 -19.66 -29.18
N THR A 4 -21.64 -19.23 -30.08
CA THR A 4 -20.18 -19.27 -29.89
C THR A 4 -19.66 -18.07 -29.13
N ARG A 5 -20.55 -17.16 -28.67
CA ARG A 5 -20.15 -15.97 -27.94
C ARG A 5 -19.60 -16.37 -26.56
N THR A 6 -18.34 -16.04 -26.36
CA THR A 6 -17.63 -16.15 -25.08
C THR A 6 -16.90 -14.84 -24.81
N PRO A 7 -16.47 -14.59 -23.55
CA PRO A 7 -15.64 -13.44 -23.23
C PRO A 7 -14.32 -13.37 -24.01
N PHE A 8 -13.91 -14.44 -24.69
CA PHE A 8 -12.69 -14.47 -25.51
C PHE A 8 -12.93 -14.13 -26.99
N THR A 9 -14.19 -14.02 -27.41
CA THR A 9 -14.57 -13.67 -28.79
C THR A 9 -15.00 -12.20 -28.94
N ASP A 10 -15.13 -11.48 -27.82
CA ASP A 10 -15.53 -10.07 -27.77
C ASP A 10 -14.55 -9.29 -26.88
N LEU A 11 -14.02 -8.17 -27.38
CA LEU A 11 -12.99 -7.40 -26.66
C LEU A 11 -13.54 -6.73 -25.39
N ASP A 12 -14.77 -6.23 -25.43
CA ASP A 12 -15.40 -5.53 -24.29
C ASP A 12 -15.69 -6.49 -23.14
N GLU A 13 -16.07 -7.73 -23.47
CA GLU A 13 -16.21 -8.81 -22.51
C GLU A 13 -14.85 -9.26 -21.98
N PHE A 14 -13.85 -9.42 -22.85
CA PHE A 14 -12.49 -9.84 -22.46
C PHE A 14 -11.87 -8.88 -21.44
N ILE A 15 -11.91 -7.57 -21.71
CA ILE A 15 -11.34 -6.56 -20.79
C ILE A 15 -12.14 -6.43 -19.50
N ALA A 16 -13.42 -6.83 -19.49
CA ALA A 16 -14.28 -6.80 -18.32
C ALA A 16 -14.11 -8.00 -17.38
N ILE A 17 -13.38 -9.05 -17.78
CA ILE A 17 -13.11 -10.21 -16.94
C ILE A 17 -12.36 -9.76 -15.66
N PRO A 18 -12.90 -10.04 -14.45
CA PRO A 18 -12.22 -9.74 -13.20
C PRO A 18 -10.87 -10.46 -13.11
N ARG A 19 -9.82 -9.72 -12.72
CA ARG A 19 -8.47 -10.28 -12.56
C ARG A 19 -8.15 -10.45 -11.10
N LEU A 20 -7.72 -11.66 -10.73
CA LEU A 20 -7.19 -11.95 -9.41
C LEU A 20 -5.70 -11.63 -9.39
N GLY A 21 -5.25 -10.99 -8.32
CA GLY A 21 -3.84 -10.73 -8.05
C GLY A 21 -3.62 -10.64 -6.55
N GLY A 22 -2.42 -10.94 -6.08
CA GLY A 22 -2.15 -11.03 -4.64
C GLY A 22 -2.92 -12.17 -3.96
N LEU A 23 -2.25 -12.88 -3.07
CA LEU A 23 -2.88 -13.89 -2.23
C LEU A 23 -2.14 -13.91 -0.90
N VAL A 24 -2.85 -13.56 0.17
CA VAL A 24 -2.32 -13.66 1.53
C VAL A 24 -3.26 -14.46 2.40
N LEU A 25 -2.69 -15.39 3.17
CA LEU A 25 -3.40 -16.25 4.10
C LEU A 25 -3.31 -15.65 5.50
N SER A 26 -4.42 -15.67 6.25
CA SER A 26 -4.42 -15.26 7.65
C SER A 26 -3.54 -16.18 8.50
N PRO A 27 -2.96 -15.71 9.62
CA PRO A 27 -2.08 -16.52 10.46
C PRO A 27 -2.75 -17.79 10.99
N ASP A 28 -4.06 -17.73 11.25
CA ASP A 28 -4.87 -18.87 11.69
C ASP A 28 -5.26 -19.84 10.54
N GLY A 29 -4.87 -19.53 9.30
CA GLY A 29 -5.15 -20.34 8.12
C GLY A 29 -6.62 -20.38 7.70
N ARG A 30 -7.51 -19.57 8.29
CA ARG A 30 -8.97 -19.66 8.03
C ARG A 30 -9.46 -18.78 6.90
N ARG A 31 -8.76 -17.69 6.60
CA ARG A 31 -9.18 -16.67 5.63
C ARG A 31 -8.04 -16.39 4.64
N ALA A 32 -8.37 -16.26 3.37
CA ALA A 32 -7.46 -15.73 2.37
C ALA A 32 -7.98 -14.37 1.88
N VAL A 33 -7.06 -13.43 1.64
CA VAL A 33 -7.35 -12.14 1.02
C VAL A 33 -6.72 -12.10 -0.35
N LEU A 34 -7.51 -11.68 -1.34
CA LEU A 34 -7.10 -11.49 -2.73
C LEU A 34 -7.38 -10.06 -3.15
N THR A 35 -6.57 -9.53 -4.06
CA THR A 35 -6.92 -8.33 -4.82
C THR A 35 -7.72 -8.74 -6.05
N VAL A 36 -8.91 -8.17 -6.19
CA VAL A 36 -9.75 -8.34 -7.38
C VAL A 36 -9.75 -7.02 -8.14
N THR A 37 -9.35 -7.09 -9.39
CA THR A 37 -9.28 -5.96 -10.32
C THR A 37 -10.45 -6.03 -11.27
N THR A 38 -11.28 -5.00 -11.31
CA THR A 38 -12.44 -4.89 -12.20
C THR A 38 -12.43 -3.55 -12.93
N LEU A 39 -13.16 -3.44 -14.04
CA LEU A 39 -13.41 -2.14 -14.64
C LEU A 39 -14.15 -1.23 -13.65
N ASP A 40 -13.87 0.07 -13.73
CA ASP A 40 -14.66 1.07 -13.06
C ASP A 40 -16.05 1.23 -13.70
N THR A 41 -16.91 2.01 -13.05
CA THR A 41 -18.30 2.24 -13.51
C THR A 41 -18.36 2.92 -14.88
N ALA A 42 -17.37 3.76 -15.20
CA ALA A 42 -17.26 4.43 -16.50
C ALA A 42 -16.64 3.53 -17.59
N ARG A 43 -16.10 2.36 -17.22
CA ARG A 43 -15.35 1.44 -18.07
C ARG A 43 -14.13 2.10 -18.74
N THR A 44 -13.54 3.10 -18.10
CA THR A 44 -12.38 3.85 -18.59
C THR A 44 -11.09 3.49 -17.87
N GLY A 45 -11.17 2.72 -16.78
CA GLY A 45 -10.01 2.29 -16.01
C GLY A 45 -10.31 1.06 -15.17
N TYR A 46 -9.28 0.58 -14.46
CA TYR A 46 -9.39 -0.53 -13.51
C TYR A 46 -9.39 -0.01 -12.08
N ARG A 47 -10.15 -0.70 -11.22
CA ARG A 47 -10.12 -0.54 -9.77
C ARG A 47 -9.74 -1.84 -9.12
N HIS A 48 -8.98 -1.72 -8.04
CA HIS A 48 -8.54 -2.84 -7.22
C HIS A 48 -9.34 -2.79 -5.92
N ALA A 49 -9.78 -3.96 -5.46
CA ALA A 49 -10.42 -4.11 -4.17
C ALA A 49 -9.91 -5.38 -3.49
N LEU A 50 -9.80 -5.34 -2.16
CA LEU A 50 -9.48 -6.51 -1.37
C LEU A 50 -10.75 -7.30 -1.09
N TRP A 51 -10.66 -8.61 -1.28
CA TRP A 51 -11.73 -9.57 -1.02
C TRP A 51 -11.24 -10.65 -0.09
N VAL A 52 -12.07 -11.00 0.89
CA VAL A 52 -11.82 -12.13 1.77
C VAL A 52 -12.64 -13.34 1.33
N VAL A 53 -12.01 -14.50 1.38
CA VAL A 53 -12.63 -15.81 1.12
C VAL A 53 -12.23 -16.80 2.23
N PRO A 54 -13.08 -17.78 2.57
CA PRO A 54 -12.67 -18.90 3.42
C PRO A 54 -11.55 -19.71 2.77
N ALA A 55 -10.49 -19.99 3.51
CA ALA A 55 -9.31 -20.69 2.98
C ALA A 55 -9.60 -22.17 2.67
N ALA A 56 -10.53 -22.79 3.40
CA ALA A 56 -10.96 -24.17 3.16
C ALA A 56 -11.77 -24.35 1.86
N GLY A 57 -12.07 -23.24 1.16
CA GLY A 57 -12.99 -23.24 0.02
C GLY A 57 -14.46 -23.25 0.47
N GLY A 58 -15.34 -22.95 -0.48
CA GLY A 58 -16.75 -22.72 -0.19
C GLY A 58 -17.00 -21.40 0.55
N GLY A 59 -18.28 -21.06 0.74
CA GLY A 59 -18.70 -19.79 1.30
C GLY A 59 -18.77 -18.63 0.29
N VAL A 60 -19.24 -17.48 0.77
CA VAL A 60 -19.47 -16.29 -0.08
C VAL A 60 -18.28 -15.34 0.04
N PRO A 61 -17.57 -15.03 -1.07
CA PRO A 61 -16.54 -14.00 -1.08
C PRO A 61 -17.10 -12.66 -0.62
N ARG A 62 -16.38 -11.98 0.29
CA ARG A 62 -16.79 -10.67 0.80
C ARG A 62 -15.77 -9.61 0.43
N ARG A 63 -16.24 -8.55 -0.21
CA ARG A 63 -15.44 -7.36 -0.46
C ARG A 63 -15.13 -6.65 0.86
N LEU A 64 -13.85 -6.40 1.12
CA LEU A 64 -13.38 -5.70 2.32
C LEU A 64 -13.29 -4.20 2.10
N THR A 65 -12.84 -3.79 0.93
CA THR A 65 -12.51 -2.39 0.65
C THR A 65 -13.29 -1.85 -0.54
N ARG A 66 -13.68 -0.57 -0.46
CA ARG A 66 -14.61 0.09 -1.40
C ARG A 66 -14.07 1.42 -1.94
N SER A 67 -12.78 1.71 -1.76
CA SER A 67 -12.22 2.99 -2.21
C SER A 67 -12.34 3.17 -3.73
N ALA A 68 -12.46 4.43 -4.15
CA ALA A 68 -12.37 4.81 -5.55
C ALA A 68 -10.92 4.79 -6.07
N LYS A 69 -9.93 4.92 -5.17
CA LYS A 69 -8.50 4.90 -5.46
C LYS A 69 -7.95 3.47 -5.27
N SER A 70 -6.85 3.16 -5.97
CA SER A 70 -6.25 1.82 -5.97
C SER A 70 -5.81 1.38 -4.56
N GLU A 71 -5.91 0.08 -4.31
CA GLU A 71 -5.55 -0.59 -3.06
C GLU A 71 -4.73 -1.83 -3.40
N GLY A 72 -3.63 -2.05 -2.67
CA GLY A 72 -2.72 -3.15 -2.95
C GLY A 72 -1.80 -3.48 -1.79
N GLY A 73 -0.93 -4.48 -2.00
CA GLY A 73 0.08 -4.86 -1.01
C GLY A 73 -0.51 -5.36 0.31
N ALA A 74 -1.56 -6.18 0.26
CA ALA A 74 -2.19 -6.72 1.45
C ALA A 74 -1.23 -7.65 2.22
N ALA A 75 -1.24 -7.57 3.55
CA ALA A 75 -0.50 -8.47 4.43
C ALA A 75 -1.23 -8.63 5.77
N PHE A 76 -1.07 -9.77 6.44
CA PHE A 76 -1.61 -9.97 7.78
C PHE A 76 -0.55 -9.70 8.85
N THR A 77 -0.96 -9.07 9.94
CA THR A 77 -0.20 -9.03 11.20
C THR A 77 -0.25 -10.39 11.90
N ALA A 78 0.61 -10.60 12.91
CA ALA A 78 0.56 -11.79 13.77
C ALA A 78 -0.80 -11.93 14.49
N SER A 79 -1.42 -10.82 14.88
CA SER A 79 -2.77 -10.75 15.48
C SER A 79 -3.91 -11.07 14.50
N GLY A 80 -3.63 -11.12 13.19
CA GLY A 80 -4.63 -11.40 12.16
C GLY A 80 -5.36 -10.17 11.64
N ASP A 81 -4.90 -8.96 11.96
CA ASP A 81 -5.33 -7.70 11.35
C ASP A 81 -4.81 -7.63 9.91
N LEU A 82 -5.56 -6.96 9.03
CA LEU A 82 -5.19 -6.83 7.62
C LEU A 82 -4.56 -5.46 7.37
N LEU A 83 -3.30 -5.45 6.97
CA LEU A 83 -2.60 -4.28 6.47
C LEU A 83 -2.75 -4.18 4.95
N PHE A 84 -2.80 -2.96 4.43
CA PHE A 84 -2.80 -2.68 2.99
C PHE A 84 -2.36 -1.25 2.69
N VAL A 85 -1.93 -0.98 1.47
CA VAL A 85 -1.53 0.35 1.00
C VAL A 85 -2.65 0.95 0.15
N SER A 86 -3.01 2.21 0.42
CA SER A 86 -4.08 2.90 -0.30
C SER A 86 -3.94 4.42 -0.27
N SER A 87 -4.26 5.06 -1.41
CA SER A 87 -4.46 6.52 -1.56
C SER A 87 -5.91 6.94 -1.28
N ARG A 88 -6.66 6.16 -0.50
CA ARG A 88 -8.03 6.55 -0.13
C ARG A 88 -7.99 7.80 0.78
N PRO A 89 -8.97 8.71 0.68
CA PRO A 89 -9.10 9.81 1.63
C PRO A 89 -9.22 9.27 3.06
N ASP A 90 -8.56 9.93 4.00
CA ASP A 90 -8.74 9.69 5.42
C ASP A 90 -9.92 10.52 5.93
N ALA A 91 -10.83 9.88 6.66
CA ALA A 91 -12.00 10.56 7.20
C ALA A 91 -11.59 11.60 8.25
N ASP A 92 -10.47 11.35 8.93
CA ASP A 92 -9.93 12.22 9.98
C ASP A 92 -8.94 13.26 9.43
N ASP A 93 -8.63 13.23 8.12
CA ASP A 93 -7.71 14.16 7.45
C ASP A 93 -8.24 14.51 6.05
N ALA A 94 -9.28 15.34 6.02
CA ALA A 94 -10.02 15.72 4.81
C ALA A 94 -9.20 16.60 3.84
N ASP A 95 -8.18 17.30 4.34
CA ASP A 95 -7.20 18.06 3.55
C ASP A 95 -5.93 17.22 3.27
N GLY A 96 -5.98 15.92 3.58
CA GLY A 96 -4.86 15.01 3.62
C GLY A 96 -4.24 14.73 2.24
N ASN A 97 -2.97 14.36 2.29
CA ASN A 97 -2.14 14.01 1.14
C ASN A 97 -2.77 12.92 0.25
N GLU A 98 -2.78 13.10 -1.07
CA GLU A 98 -3.22 12.07 -2.04
C GLU A 98 -2.25 10.88 -2.13
N ALA A 99 -1.07 10.96 -1.53
CA ALA A 99 -0.10 9.88 -1.51
C ALA A 99 -0.63 8.65 -0.76
N ALA A 100 -0.29 7.46 -1.25
CA ALA A 100 -0.73 6.22 -0.64
C ALA A 100 -0.17 6.07 0.78
N GLN A 101 -0.97 5.59 1.72
CA GLN A 101 -0.57 5.36 3.11
C GLN A 101 -0.73 3.88 3.47
N LEU A 102 -0.09 3.47 4.57
CA LEU A 102 -0.40 2.20 5.22
C LEU A 102 -1.72 2.32 5.98
N TRP A 103 -2.61 1.36 5.76
CA TRP A 103 -3.88 1.21 6.44
C TRP A 103 -3.96 -0.10 7.18
N ILE A 104 -4.72 -0.12 8.26
CA ILE A 104 -5.08 -1.33 9.00
C ILE A 104 -6.59 -1.52 9.02
N LEU A 105 -7.03 -2.77 8.81
CA LEU A 105 -8.40 -3.22 9.02
C LEU A 105 -8.40 -4.27 10.14
N PRO A 106 -9.01 -3.98 11.31
CA PRO A 106 -8.96 -4.88 12.45
C PRO A 106 -9.65 -6.22 12.20
N ALA A 107 -9.07 -7.30 12.72
CA ALA A 107 -9.58 -8.66 12.61
C ALA A 107 -10.94 -8.83 13.27
N ALA A 108 -11.16 -8.11 14.38
CA ALA A 108 -12.41 -8.07 15.14
C ALA A 108 -13.55 -7.33 14.40
N GLY A 109 -13.26 -6.72 13.25
CA GLY A 109 -14.18 -5.85 12.54
C GLY A 109 -14.02 -4.38 12.93
N GLY A 110 -14.81 -3.52 12.28
CA GLY A 110 -14.67 -2.07 12.36
C GLY A 110 -14.28 -1.47 11.02
N GLU A 111 -13.98 -0.17 11.05
CA GLU A 111 -13.51 0.56 9.87
C GLU A 111 -11.99 0.51 9.77
N ALA A 112 -11.49 0.53 8.55
CA ALA A 112 -10.04 0.66 8.36
C ALA A 112 -9.60 2.08 8.72
N ARG A 113 -8.38 2.24 9.22
CA ARG A 113 -7.78 3.52 9.58
C ARG A 113 -6.32 3.62 9.12
N ALA A 114 -5.84 4.84 8.90
CA ALA A 114 -4.47 5.07 8.46
C ALA A 114 -3.51 4.84 9.65
N LEU A 115 -2.39 4.16 9.37
CA LEU A 115 -1.26 4.02 10.30
C LEU A 115 -0.13 5.00 10.00
N THR A 116 -0.07 5.53 8.78
CA THR A 116 0.98 6.48 8.35
C THR A 116 0.37 7.75 7.76
N ARG A 117 1.14 8.84 7.81
CA ARG A 117 0.88 10.10 7.11
C ARG A 117 2.16 10.65 6.48
N PHE A 118 2.83 9.83 5.67
CA PHE A 118 4.08 10.20 5.02
C PHE A 118 3.79 11.19 3.89
N ALA A 119 4.59 12.25 3.78
CA ALA A 119 4.44 13.26 2.72
C ALA A 119 4.69 12.68 1.32
N GLY A 120 5.63 11.74 1.18
CA GLY A 120 5.82 10.95 -0.04
C GLY A 120 4.91 9.74 -0.18
N GLY A 121 4.17 9.40 0.87
CA GLY A 121 3.40 8.16 0.94
C GLY A 121 4.24 6.91 1.21
N VAL A 122 3.64 5.76 0.98
CA VAL A 122 4.19 4.41 1.16
C VAL A 122 4.03 3.68 -0.16
N ASP A 123 5.13 3.12 -0.69
CA ASP A 123 5.10 2.34 -1.93
C ASP A 123 4.50 0.95 -1.70
N ARG A 124 4.98 0.26 -0.65
CA ARG A 124 4.60 -1.12 -0.36
C ARG A 124 4.93 -1.53 1.07
N ILE A 125 4.26 -2.60 1.51
CA ILE A 125 4.70 -3.42 2.63
C ILE A 125 5.82 -4.33 2.15
N ALA A 126 7.04 -4.16 2.67
CA ALA A 126 8.19 -4.97 2.32
C ALA A 126 8.20 -6.31 3.09
N ALA A 127 7.82 -6.29 4.37
CA ALA A 127 7.70 -7.48 5.20
C ALA A 127 6.80 -7.22 6.42
N VAL A 128 6.18 -8.26 6.96
CA VAL A 128 5.50 -8.25 8.27
C VAL A 128 6.12 -9.35 9.13
N ALA A 129 6.44 -9.04 10.38
CA ALA A 129 6.95 -10.03 11.33
C ALA A 129 5.84 -11.04 11.66
N ARG A 130 6.20 -12.33 11.72
CA ARG A 130 5.23 -13.41 11.98
C ARG A 130 4.84 -13.52 13.45
N ASP A 131 5.77 -13.15 14.34
CA ASP A 131 5.67 -13.40 15.78
C ASP A 131 5.91 -12.11 16.60
N ALA A 132 5.88 -10.95 15.95
CA ALA A 132 6.06 -9.64 16.58
C ALA A 132 5.19 -8.58 15.90
N ASP A 133 4.92 -7.49 16.61
CA ASP A 133 4.14 -6.35 16.11
C ASP A 133 5.01 -5.39 15.29
N THR A 134 5.68 -5.91 14.26
CA THR A 134 6.58 -5.11 13.42
C THR A 134 6.27 -5.27 11.94
N VAL A 135 6.22 -4.15 11.22
CA VAL A 135 6.12 -4.11 9.76
C VAL A 135 7.28 -3.32 9.17
N ILE A 136 7.84 -3.81 8.08
CA ILE A 136 8.81 -3.07 7.25
C ILE A 136 8.07 -2.50 6.05
N LEU A 137 8.14 -1.19 5.89
CA LEU A 137 7.57 -0.44 4.77
C LEU A 137 8.68 0.03 3.84
N GLN A 138 8.37 0.10 2.56
CA GLN A 138 9.16 0.89 1.62
C GLN A 138 8.41 2.18 1.32
N ALA A 139 9.10 3.32 1.43
CA ALA A 139 8.55 4.63 1.12
C ALA A 139 9.58 5.49 0.36
N PRO A 140 9.13 6.39 -0.52
CA PRO A 140 10.00 7.26 -1.30
C PRO A 140 10.37 8.52 -0.51
N LEU A 141 11.65 8.82 -0.39
CA LEU A 141 12.15 10.08 0.17
C LEU A 141 12.90 10.87 -0.89
N LEU A 142 12.79 12.20 -0.87
CA LEU A 142 13.60 13.06 -1.72
C LEU A 142 15.10 12.93 -1.36
N PRO A 143 16.01 12.97 -2.35
CA PRO A 143 17.45 12.90 -2.12
C PRO A 143 17.90 13.92 -1.08
N GLY A 144 18.74 13.49 -0.14
CA GLY A 144 19.24 14.31 0.96
C GLY A 144 18.27 14.47 2.16
N SER A 145 17.06 13.90 2.10
CA SER A 145 16.16 13.85 3.24
C SER A 145 16.56 12.73 4.20
N GLY A 146 17.18 13.07 5.34
CA GLY A 146 17.59 12.08 6.35
C GLY A 146 16.45 11.57 7.25
N SER A 147 15.24 12.13 7.13
CA SER A 147 14.06 11.72 7.91
C SER A 147 12.76 12.03 7.17
N LEU A 148 11.64 11.51 7.67
CA LEU A 148 10.29 11.79 7.15
C LEU A 148 9.90 13.26 7.30
N GLU A 149 10.35 13.92 8.38
CA GLU A 149 10.13 15.34 8.61
C GLU A 149 10.93 16.18 7.61
N ALA A 150 12.19 15.81 7.37
CA ALA A 150 13.02 16.48 6.36
C ALA A 150 12.42 16.33 4.96
N ASP A 151 11.91 15.14 4.63
CA ASP A 151 11.21 14.89 3.36
C ASP A 151 9.94 15.74 3.23
N SER A 152 9.12 15.83 4.28
CA SER A 152 7.94 16.68 4.30
C SER A 152 8.27 18.16 4.01
N VAL A 153 9.33 18.68 4.65
CA VAL A 153 9.80 20.06 4.42
C VAL A 153 10.32 20.22 2.99
N ALA A 154 11.09 19.26 2.48
CA ALA A 154 11.66 19.31 1.13
C ALA A 154 10.56 19.29 0.05
N ARG A 155 9.58 18.39 0.18
CA ARG A 155 8.42 18.30 -0.73
C ARG A 155 7.60 19.58 -0.71
N LYS A 156 7.30 20.12 0.49
CA LYS A 156 6.59 21.39 0.64
C LYS A 156 7.36 22.54 -0.02
N THR A 157 8.66 22.62 0.19
CA THR A 157 9.51 23.67 -0.40
C THR A 157 9.52 23.56 -1.93
N ARG A 158 9.64 22.36 -2.49
CA ARG A 158 9.53 22.14 -3.94
C ARG A 158 8.17 22.56 -4.47
N ALA A 159 7.08 22.22 -3.78
CA ALA A 159 5.73 22.62 -4.17
C ALA A 159 5.55 24.15 -4.16
N ASP A 160 5.95 24.82 -3.08
CA ASP A 160 5.84 26.28 -2.92
C ASP A 160 6.66 27.04 -3.99
N LEU A 161 7.85 26.52 -4.32
CA LEU A 161 8.72 27.05 -5.36
C LEU A 161 8.36 26.56 -6.78
N LYS A 162 7.33 25.71 -6.93
CA LYS A 162 6.88 25.11 -8.19
C LYS A 162 7.99 24.36 -8.93
N VAL A 163 8.87 23.69 -8.20
CA VAL A 163 10.01 22.95 -8.73
C VAL A 163 9.58 21.55 -9.16
N ASN A 164 9.41 21.38 -10.47
CA ASN A 164 9.16 20.08 -11.10
C ASN A 164 10.40 19.50 -11.80
N ALA A 165 11.52 20.22 -11.83
CA ALA A 165 12.74 19.78 -12.50
C ALA A 165 13.38 18.60 -11.76
N ILE A 166 13.83 17.60 -12.51
CA ILE A 166 14.51 16.40 -12.01
C ILE A 166 15.91 16.39 -12.61
N LEU A 167 16.92 16.17 -11.77
CA LEU A 167 18.29 15.93 -12.21
C LEU A 167 18.47 14.42 -12.38
N HIS A 168 18.87 13.98 -13.57
CA HIS A 168 19.17 12.58 -13.83
C HIS A 168 20.67 12.38 -13.98
N GLU A 169 21.26 11.61 -13.06
CA GLU A 169 22.69 11.27 -13.09
C GLU A 169 22.95 9.82 -13.53
N SER A 170 21.90 8.98 -13.54
CA SER A 170 21.98 7.56 -13.92
C SER A 170 20.69 7.04 -14.56
N TYR A 171 20.78 5.90 -15.24
CA TYR A 171 19.65 5.15 -15.81
C TYR A 171 19.22 4.01 -14.85
N PRO A 172 17.91 3.63 -14.79
CA PRO A 172 16.77 4.17 -15.53
C PRO A 172 16.20 5.45 -14.94
N VAL A 173 15.66 6.31 -15.82
CA VAL A 173 14.99 7.57 -15.43
C VAL A 173 13.46 7.49 -15.53
N ARG A 174 12.93 6.51 -16.26
CA ARG A 174 11.49 6.33 -16.48
C ARG A 174 11.15 4.88 -16.81
N TYR A 175 9.92 4.49 -16.56
CA TYR A 175 9.26 3.39 -17.27
C TYR A 175 8.58 3.92 -18.54
N TRP A 176 8.00 2.99 -19.30
CA TRP A 176 7.33 3.35 -20.56
C TRP A 176 6.14 4.30 -20.32
N ASP A 177 5.43 4.12 -19.20
CA ASP A 177 4.20 4.82 -18.82
C ASP A 177 4.41 6.00 -17.85
N HIS A 178 5.52 6.09 -17.12
CA HIS A 178 5.78 7.19 -16.19
C HIS A 178 7.28 7.45 -15.93
N ASP A 179 7.60 8.68 -15.51
CA ASP A 179 8.93 9.06 -14.99
C ASP A 179 9.13 8.50 -13.58
N LEU A 180 10.34 8.07 -13.23
CA LEU A 180 10.63 7.51 -11.90
C LEU A 180 10.73 8.59 -10.82
N GLY A 181 10.88 9.86 -11.20
CA GLY A 181 11.05 10.93 -10.25
C GLY A 181 12.45 10.96 -9.62
N PRO A 182 12.70 11.96 -8.76
CA PRO A 182 13.97 12.08 -8.04
C PRO A 182 14.02 11.22 -6.77
N ASP A 183 12.89 10.68 -6.32
CA ASP A 183 12.76 10.06 -5.01
C ASP A 183 13.51 8.71 -4.94
N GLU A 184 14.06 8.41 -3.77
CA GLU A 184 14.81 7.19 -3.50
C GLU A 184 14.05 6.26 -2.55
N PRO A 185 14.06 4.94 -2.79
CA PRO A 185 13.36 3.99 -1.93
C PRO A 185 14.08 3.82 -0.60
N HIS A 186 13.36 4.04 0.49
CA HIS A 186 13.84 3.85 1.86
C HIS A 186 13.00 2.80 2.58
N LEU A 187 13.64 2.03 3.47
CA LEU A 187 12.95 1.05 4.33
C LEU A 187 12.75 1.63 5.73
N PHE A 188 11.52 1.51 6.24
CA PHE A 188 11.13 1.95 7.57
C PHE A 188 10.58 0.77 8.36
N ALA A 189 11.05 0.59 9.60
CA ALA A 189 10.42 -0.31 10.56
C ALA A 189 9.38 0.47 11.37
N LEU A 190 8.17 -0.06 11.43
CA LEU A 190 7.09 0.46 12.26
C LEU A 190 6.70 -0.58 13.29
N ASP A 191 6.68 -0.17 14.55
CA ASP A 191 6.06 -0.92 15.64
C ASP A 191 4.54 -0.70 15.61
N LEU A 192 3.79 -1.78 15.42
CA LEU A 192 2.34 -1.76 15.35
C LEU A 192 1.72 -1.62 16.73
N ALA A 193 2.37 -2.05 17.82
CA ALA A 193 1.85 -1.88 19.17
C ALA A 193 1.71 -0.38 19.50
N ASP A 194 2.72 0.41 19.15
CA ASP A 194 2.73 1.86 19.33
C ASP A 194 1.76 2.58 18.38
N ALA A 195 1.56 2.07 17.16
CA ALA A 195 0.63 2.64 16.16
C ALA A 195 -0.85 2.23 16.37
N LEU A 196 -1.09 1.22 17.22
CA LEU A 196 -2.41 0.79 17.66
C LEU A 196 -2.92 1.57 18.88
N VAL A 197 -2.01 2.22 19.61
CA VAL A 197 -2.30 3.24 20.62
C VAL A 197 -2.28 4.59 19.89
N GLU A 198 -3.28 5.46 20.05
CA GLU A 198 -3.27 6.80 19.42
C GLU A 198 -2.08 7.63 19.92
N GLN A 199 -0.91 7.54 19.28
CA GLN A 199 0.18 8.50 19.44
C GLN A 199 0.98 8.66 18.12
N PRO A 200 1.48 9.88 17.84
CA PRO A 200 2.20 10.17 16.60
C PRO A 200 3.51 9.38 16.53
N ALA A 201 3.71 8.69 15.40
CA ALA A 201 4.86 7.85 15.14
C ALA A 201 6.17 8.60 15.43
N ARG A 202 7.00 8.02 16.29
CA ARG A 202 8.40 8.44 16.46
C ARG A 202 9.24 7.74 15.40
N PRO A 203 10.17 8.44 14.72
CA PRO A 203 11.16 7.77 13.89
C PRO A 203 12.12 6.99 14.80
N THR A 204 12.03 5.66 14.80
CA THR A 204 13.06 4.78 15.37
C THR A 204 14.05 4.36 14.29
N THR A 205 14.85 5.31 13.84
CA THR A 205 16.19 5.03 13.33
C THR A 205 17.19 5.40 14.42
N ALA A 206 17.36 4.49 15.40
CA ALA A 206 18.56 4.49 16.23
C ALA A 206 19.49 3.41 15.68
N ASP A 207 20.70 3.83 15.31
CA ASP A 207 21.80 3.04 14.76
C ASP A 207 21.86 1.57 15.24
N ALA A 208 21.54 0.64 14.35
CA ALA A 208 21.96 -0.75 14.46
C ALA A 208 23.40 -0.97 13.95
N ALA A 209 24.28 0.04 14.09
CA ALA A 209 25.67 -0.01 13.66
C ALA A 209 26.68 -0.14 14.83
N ALA A 210 26.23 -0.25 16.09
CA ALA A 210 27.13 -0.28 17.25
C ALA A 210 27.35 -1.68 17.89
N ALA A 211 26.82 -2.77 17.33
CA ALA A 211 26.90 -4.10 17.95
C ALA A 211 27.68 -5.17 17.15
N LEU A 212 28.62 -4.77 16.29
CA LEU A 212 29.47 -5.70 15.52
C LEU A 212 30.97 -5.35 15.56
N ALA A 213 31.43 -4.78 16.67
CA ALA A 213 32.85 -4.59 16.97
C ALA A 213 33.16 -4.91 18.43
N ALA A 214 33.02 -6.18 18.82
CA ALA A 214 33.68 -6.76 19.98
C ALA A 214 33.63 -8.30 19.90
N GLU A 215 34.56 -8.88 19.14
CA GLU A 215 35.25 -10.11 19.55
C GLU A 215 36.68 -10.10 18.96
#